data_AF-A0A2N2GL66-F1
#
_entry.id   AF-A0A2N2GL66-F1
#
_cell.length_a   1.000
_cell.length_b   1.000
_cell.length_c   1.000
_cell.angle_alpha   90.00
_cell.angle_beta   90.00
_cell.angle_gamma   90.00
#
_symmetry.space_group_name_H-M   'P 1'
#
loop_
_entity.id
_entity.type
_entity.pdbx_description
1 polymer ?
#
loop_
_entity_poly.entity_id
_entity_poly.type
_entity_poly.pdbx_seq_one_letter_code
_entity_poly.pdbx_strand_id
1 'polypeptide(L)' 'KEMPLIKRPPLPPGVQPAGHGGSHGYLMSEFIEAILQDRTPLVDVAQALNLTVPGIVAHQSAMRNGELLKIPQYVL' A
#
# COMPACT_ATOMS: atom_id res chain seq x y z
N LYS A 1 -27.01 2.66 -7.61
CA LYS A 1 -26.21 3.84 -7.19
C LYS A 1 -25.00 3.87 -8.10
N GLU A 2 -24.95 4.77 -9.08
CA GLU A 2 -23.77 4.93 -9.92
C GLU A 2 -22.60 5.35 -9.03
N MET A 3 -21.54 4.56 -9.04
CA MET A 3 -20.30 4.94 -8.37
C MET A 3 -19.68 6.08 -9.16
N PRO A 4 -19.22 7.16 -8.52
CA PRO A 4 -18.52 8.22 -9.24
C PRO A 4 -17.36 7.60 -10.00
N LEU A 5 -17.22 7.96 -11.28
CA LEU A 5 -16.08 7.58 -12.09
C LEU A 5 -14.83 8.21 -11.46
N ILE A 6 -14.17 7.48 -10.56
CA ILE A 6 -12.87 7.86 -10.03
C ILE A 6 -11.86 7.63 -11.16
N LYS A 7 -11.55 8.71 -11.88
CA LYS A 7 -10.50 8.70 -12.89
C LYS A 7 -9.15 8.67 -12.18
N ARG A 8 -8.34 7.64 -12.44
CA ARG A 8 -6.96 7.59 -11.93
C ARG A 8 -6.14 8.76 -12.51
N PRO A 9 -5.16 9.28 -11.75
CA PRO A 9 -4.23 10.27 -12.30
C PRO A 9 -3.54 9.72 -13.56
N PRO A 10 -3.03 10.54 -14.47
CA PRO A 10 -2.26 10.04 -15.60
C PRO A 10 -0.92 9.45 -15.13
N LEU A 11 -0.43 8.42 -15.81
CA LEU A 11 0.95 7.94 -15.66
C LEU A 11 1.91 8.81 -16.48
N PRO A 12 3.20 8.87 -16.09
CA PRO A 12 4.22 9.54 -16.88
C PRO A 12 4.28 9.01 -18.32
N PRO A 13 4.68 9.85 -19.30
CA PRO A 13 4.83 9.42 -20.67
C PRO A 13 5.73 8.18 -20.80
N GLY A 14 5.25 7.16 -21.53
CA GLY A 14 5.96 5.89 -21.72
C GLY A 14 5.77 4.85 -20.60
N VAL A 15 5.19 5.23 -19.46
CA VAL A 15 4.88 4.29 -18.37
C VAL A 15 3.51 3.66 -18.62
N GLN A 16 3.48 2.33 -18.67
CA GLN A 16 2.23 1.56 -18.81
C GLN A 16 1.66 1.21 -17.43
N PRO A 17 0.31 1.13 -17.27
CA PRO A 17 -0.31 0.66 -16.03
C PRO A 17 0.15 -0.73 -15.57
N ALA A 18 0.57 -1.58 -16.52
CA ALA A 18 1.06 -2.95 -16.31
C ALA A 18 0.03 -3.87 -15.60
N GLY A 19 0.49 -4.92 -14.90
CA GLY A 19 -0.35 -6.02 -14.37
C GLY A 19 -1.32 -5.62 -13.25
N HIS A 20 -2.09 -6.60 -12.77
CA HIS A 20 -3.03 -6.48 -11.63
C HIS A 20 -4.02 -5.32 -11.76
N GLY A 21 -4.72 -5.24 -12.89
CA GLY A 21 -5.71 -4.17 -13.14
C GLY A 21 -5.07 -2.80 -13.34
N GLY A 22 -3.80 -2.78 -13.76
CA GLY A 22 -3.04 -1.57 -14.04
C GLY A 22 -2.45 -0.90 -12.82
N SER A 23 -2.41 -1.56 -11.65
CA SER A 23 -1.94 -0.94 -10.39
C SER A 23 -0.43 -0.74 -10.35
N HIS A 24 0.33 -1.63 -10.99
CA HIS A 24 1.79 -1.65 -10.94
C HIS A 24 2.42 -0.33 -11.39
N GLY A 25 1.95 0.21 -12.52
CA GLY A 25 2.44 1.49 -13.05
C GLY A 25 2.21 2.63 -12.07
N TYR A 26 1.06 2.68 -11.38
CA TYR A 26 0.75 3.73 -10.42
C TYR A 26 1.58 3.64 -9.16
N LEU A 27 1.72 2.43 -8.59
CA LEU A 27 2.52 2.22 -7.38
C LEU A 27 3.99 2.57 -7.63
N MET A 28 4.51 2.18 -8.80
CA MET A 28 5.88 2.51 -9.20
C MET A 28 6.04 4.02 -9.43
N SER A 29 5.11 4.67 -10.15
CA SER A 29 5.16 6.11 -10.43
C SER A 29 5.18 6.92 -9.15
N GLU A 30 4.29 6.61 -8.19
CA GLU A 30 4.20 7.32 -6.92
C GLU A 30 5.52 7.27 -6.15
N PHE A 31 6.12 6.08 -6.04
CA PHE A 31 7.38 5.89 -5.32
C PHE A 31 8.54 6.66 -5.98
N ILE A 32 8.66 6.61 -7.31
CA ILE A 32 9.70 7.34 -8.04
C ILE A 32 9.50 8.85 -7.94
N GLU A 33 8.27 9.33 -8.10
CA GLU A 33 7.94 10.75 -7.96
C GLU A 33 8.25 11.26 -6.55
N ALA A 34 8.02 10.45 -5.52
CA ALA A 34 8.36 10.80 -4.14
C ALA A 34 9.85 11.10 -3.97
N ILE A 35 10.71 10.27 -4.57
CA ILE A 35 12.16 10.44 -4.56
C ILE A 35 12.56 11.71 -5.32
N LEU A 36 12.04 11.90 -6.54
CA LEU A 36 12.39 13.04 -7.39
C LEU A 36 11.95 14.38 -6.78
N GLN A 37 10.89 14.38 -5.99
CA GLN A 37 10.32 15.57 -5.36
C GLN A 37 10.80 15.79 -3.92
N ASP A 38 11.67 14.93 -3.40
CA ASP A 38 12.13 14.97 -2.00
C ASP A 38 10.96 15.01 -0.99
N ARG A 39 9.94 14.16 -1.23
CA ARG A 39 8.77 14.02 -0.36
C ARG A 39 8.68 12.61 0.22
N THR A 40 7.98 12.47 1.34
CA THR A 40 7.59 11.16 1.85
C THR A 40 6.66 10.46 0.85
N PRO A 41 6.90 9.17 0.51
CA PRO A 41 6.00 8.40 -0.35
C PRO A 41 4.66 8.14 0.34
N LEU A 42 3.60 7.88 -0.43
CA LEU A 42 2.28 7.55 0.12
C LEU A 42 2.31 6.26 0.94
N VAL A 43 3.14 5.29 0.51
CA VAL A 43 3.44 4.09 1.29
C VAL A 43 4.83 4.26 1.92
N ASP A 44 4.85 4.94 3.06
CA ASP A 44 6.03 5.09 3.89
C ASP A 44 6.29 3.84 4.76
N VAL A 45 7.34 3.91 5.60
CA VAL A 45 7.72 2.78 6.48
C VAL A 45 6.64 2.44 7.51
N ALA A 46 5.92 3.43 8.05
CA ALA A 46 4.86 3.18 9.03
C ALA A 46 3.67 2.50 8.34
N GLN A 47 3.27 2.97 7.16
CA GLN A 47 2.23 2.32 6.33
C GLN A 47 2.63 0.89 5.95
N ALA A 48 3.87 0.68 5.49
CA ALA A 48 4.36 -0.65 5.13
C ALA A 48 4.30 -1.63 6.31
N LEU A 49 4.69 -1.19 7.51
CA LEU A 49 4.59 -1.99 8.73
C LEU A 49 3.12 -2.26 9.10
N ASN A 50 2.26 -1.24 9.08
CA ASN A 50 0.84 -1.37 9.38
C ASN A 50 0.09 -2.28 8.38
N LEU A 51 0.56 -2.43 7.14
CA LEU A 51 0.01 -3.35 6.15
C LEU A 51 0.57 -4.78 6.26
N THR A 52 1.78 -4.95 6.80
CA THR A 52 2.49 -6.24 6.81
C THR A 52 2.40 -6.97 8.15
N VAL A 53 2.66 -6.27 9.25
CA VAL A 53 2.71 -6.85 10.60
C VAL A 53 1.40 -7.52 11.04
N PRO A 54 0.20 -7.03 10.68
CA PRO A 54 -1.03 -7.74 11.01
C PRO A 54 -1.08 -9.18 10.50
N GLY A 55 -0.46 -9.48 9.36
CA GLY A 55 -0.37 -10.85 8.84
C GLY A 55 0.45 -11.78 9.74
N ILE A 56 1.54 -11.27 10.33
CA ILE A 56 2.37 -12.01 11.29
C ILE A 56 1.58 -12.27 12.58
N VAL A 57 0.90 -11.24 13.10
CA VAL A 57 0.06 -11.37 14.31
C VAL A 57 -1.10 -12.34 14.07
N ALA A 58 -1.72 -12.30 12.89
CA ALA A 58 -2.78 -13.24 12.50
C ALA A 58 -2.26 -14.68 12.45
N HIS A 59 -1.05 -14.90 11.90
CA HIS A 59 -0.42 -16.21 11.94
C HIS A 59 -0.18 -16.69 13.38
N GLN A 60 0.32 -15.83 14.27
CA GLN A 60 0.50 -16.17 15.69
C GLN A 60 -0.83 -16.47 16.39
N SER A 61 -1.89 -15.71 16.09
CA SER A 61 -3.25 -15.97 16.58
C SER A 61 -3.73 -17.35 16.16
N ALA A 62 -3.57 -17.72 14.89
CA ALA A 62 -3.94 -19.04 14.37
C ALA A 62 -3.21 -20.18 15.08
N MET A 63 -1.92 -20.01 15.40
CA MET A 63 -1.12 -20.97 16.18
C MET A 63 -1.59 -21.12 17.64
N ARG A 64 -2.42 -20.19 18.13
CA ARG A 64 -3.00 -20.16 19.48
C ARG A 64 -4.51 -20.32 19.45
N ASN A 65 -5.01 -21.19 18.57
CA ASN A 65 -6.43 -21.48 18.39
C ASN A 65 -7.30 -20.23 18.15
N GLY A 66 -6.75 -19.20 17.51
CA GLY A 66 -7.47 -17.96 17.21
C GLY A 66 -7.55 -16.98 18.37
N GLU A 67 -6.61 -17.00 19.32
CA GLU A 67 -6.50 -16.00 20.39
C GLU A 67 -6.53 -14.57 19.81
N LEU A 68 -7.30 -13.67 20.44
CA LEU A 68 -7.30 -12.26 20.06
C LEU A 68 -5.99 -11.59 20.51
N LEU A 69 -5.13 -11.28 19.54
CA LEU A 69 -3.83 -10.64 19.79
C LEU A 69 -3.85 -9.15 19.40
N LYS A 70 -3.09 -8.34 20.14
CA LYS A 70 -2.96 -6.90 19.86
C LYS A 70 -2.04 -6.68 18.66
N ILE A 71 -2.53 -5.93 17.68
CA ILE A 71 -1.74 -5.50 16.52
C ILE A 71 -1.03 -4.19 16.89
N PRO A 72 0.32 -4.12 16.80
CA PRO A 72 1.05 -2.87 17.02
C PRO A 72 0.67 -1.83 15.97
N GLN A 73 0.61 -0.57 16.38
CA GLN A 73 0.33 0.56 15.49
C GLN A 73 1.62 1.38 15.34
N TYR A 74 2.01 1.63 14.10
CA TYR A 74 3.21 2.40 13.77
C TYR A 74 2.83 3.78 13.26
N VAL A 75 3.55 4.81 13.70
CA VAL A 75 3.43 6.20 13.28
C VAL A 75 4.83 6.73 12.94
N LEU A 76 4.89 7.68 12.00
CA LEU A 76 6.12 8.39 11.64
C LEU A 76 6.32 9.64 12.48
#